data_AF-A0A1G9Q2S9-F1
#
_entry.id   AF-A0A1G9Q2S9-F1
#
_cell.length_a   1.000
_cell.length_b   1.000
_cell.length_c   1.000
_cell.angle_alpha   90.00
_cell.angle_beta   90.00
_cell.angle_gamma   90.00
#
_symmetry.space_group_name_H-M   'P 1'
#
loop_
_entity.id
_entity.type
_entity.pdbx_description
1 polymer ?
#
loop_
_entity_poly.entity_id
_entity_poly.type
_entity_poly.pdbx_seq_one_letter_code
_entity_poly.pdbx_strand_id
1 'polypeptide(L)'
;MLHKLNGGSKLKTGHFGKPICSLPRTQAGGRGVRLNRTKLKLMLLERKLARRESQVAAAVERCLAELRERIDWFGCRRKREARRQLPSLLKANSSCEAILAQLMDQQQFLALEIEVKQMIQQQLNHLYEIKSVNVAAVPDYPADKAGLRRLAGALAESRRTVWLARATLKLGNAVWEKGMAHSGFPKPVGDLLGKINLTAIFLKELDCLPQQRRLTDQRQLADRVAGMIDNDCSRLLADLSMRSAQIFYQLFDDVFARPILQRRARLLERLQANKLPYPSPSCTKQAG
;
A
#
# COMPACT_ATOMS: atom_id res chain seq x y z
N MET A 1 -17.65 20.72 10.40
CA MET A 1 -18.37 20.60 9.11
C MET A 1 -17.99 19.29 8.46
N LEU A 2 -18.94 18.35 8.40
CA LEU A 2 -18.77 16.99 7.89
C LEU A 2 -19.09 16.97 6.39
N HIS A 3 -18.08 16.75 5.54
CA HIS A 3 -18.32 16.35 4.16
C HIS A 3 -18.09 14.85 4.00
N LYS A 4 -19.20 14.14 3.76
CA LYS A 4 -19.27 12.78 3.24
C LYS A 4 -18.63 12.75 1.85
N LEU A 5 -17.71 11.83 1.61
CA LEU A 5 -17.40 11.32 0.28
C LEU A 5 -17.55 9.80 0.30
N ASN A 6 -18.76 9.38 -0.05
CA ASN A 6 -19.05 8.04 -0.52
C ASN A 6 -18.46 7.90 -1.93
N GLY A 7 -17.55 6.95 -2.10
CA GLY A 7 -16.95 6.58 -3.38
C GLY A 7 -16.64 5.09 -3.42
N GLY A 8 -17.64 4.26 -3.12
CA GLY A 8 -17.54 2.81 -3.17
C GLY A 8 -17.44 2.33 -4.63
N SER A 9 -16.23 2.08 -5.09
CA SER A 9 -15.96 1.27 -6.27
C SER A 9 -16.33 -0.17 -5.97
N LYS A 10 -17.52 -0.57 -6.43
CA LYS A 10 -18.00 -1.96 -6.46
C LYS A 10 -17.02 -2.78 -7.32
N LEU A 11 -16.14 -3.53 -6.66
CA LEU A 11 -15.57 -4.74 -7.25
C LEU A 11 -16.75 -5.60 -7.68
N LYS A 12 -16.88 -5.80 -9.00
CA LYS A 12 -17.82 -6.77 -9.57
C LYS A 12 -17.39 -8.15 -9.07
N THR A 13 -18.01 -8.60 -8.00
CA THR A 13 -18.04 -9.99 -7.58
C THR A 13 -18.66 -10.79 -8.72
N GLY A 14 -17.81 -11.49 -9.47
CA GLY A 14 -18.25 -12.45 -10.47
C GLY A 14 -19.08 -13.53 -9.79
N HIS A 15 -20.38 -13.53 -10.07
CA HIS A 15 -21.33 -14.63 -9.92
C HIS A 15 -21.13 -15.58 -8.72
N PHE A 16 -21.36 -15.07 -7.50
CA PHE A 16 -21.95 -15.89 -6.44
C PHE A 16 -23.44 -16.06 -6.75
N GLY A 17 -23.83 -17.26 -7.19
CA GLY A 17 -25.22 -17.49 -7.59
C GLY A 17 -25.52 -18.88 -8.13
N LYS A 18 -24.99 -19.93 -7.50
CA LYS A 18 -25.71 -21.20 -7.45
C LYS A 18 -25.74 -21.66 -6.00
N PRO A 19 -26.94 -21.86 -5.42
CA PRO A 19 -27.03 -22.37 -4.07
C PRO A 19 -26.32 -23.72 -4.05
N ILE A 20 -25.54 -23.93 -2.99
CA ILE A 20 -25.05 -25.25 -2.58
C ILE A 20 -26.22 -26.20 -2.75
N CYS A 21 -26.10 -27.19 -3.65
CA CYS A 21 -27.07 -28.26 -3.74
C CYS A 21 -27.24 -28.82 -2.33
N SER A 22 -28.35 -28.47 -1.69
CA SER A 22 -28.84 -29.14 -0.50
C SER A 22 -28.78 -30.62 -0.81
N LEU A 23 -28.11 -31.39 0.06
CA LEU A 23 -28.13 -32.85 0.02
C LEU A 23 -29.57 -33.29 -0.30
N PRO A 24 -29.80 -34.21 -1.26
CA PRO A 24 -31.09 -34.84 -1.33
C PRO A 24 -31.32 -35.48 0.03
N ARG A 25 -32.27 -34.94 0.80
CA ARG A 25 -32.81 -35.58 1.99
C ARG A 25 -33.34 -36.92 1.49
N THR A 26 -32.58 -37.97 1.72
CA THR A 26 -33.04 -39.34 1.53
C THR A 26 -34.21 -39.52 2.49
N GLN A 27 -35.43 -39.33 1.97
CA GLN A 27 -36.61 -39.85 2.62
C GLN A 27 -36.38 -41.35 2.82
N ALA A 28 -36.58 -41.78 4.05
CA ALA A 28 -36.49 -43.15 4.48
C ALA A 28 -37.53 -43.99 3.71
N GLY A 29 -37.09 -44.58 2.61
CA GLY A 29 -37.80 -45.59 1.85
C GLY A 29 -36.75 -46.55 1.31
N GLY A 30 -36.71 -47.75 1.86
CA GLY A 30 -35.65 -48.74 1.64
C GLY A 30 -35.39 -49.03 0.16
N ARG A 31 -34.31 -48.47 -0.36
CA ARG A 31 -33.44 -49.00 -1.43
C ARG A 31 -32.24 -48.07 -1.49
N GLY A 32 -31.14 -48.47 -0.85
CA GLY A 32 -29.91 -47.70 -0.81
C GLY A 32 -29.46 -47.33 -2.22
N VAL A 33 -29.54 -46.05 -2.58
CA VAL A 33 -28.98 -45.52 -3.82
C VAL A 33 -27.46 -45.72 -3.73
N ARG A 34 -26.97 -46.85 -4.23
CA ARG A 34 -25.55 -47.09 -4.44
C ARG A 34 -25.08 -46.06 -5.47
N LEU A 35 -24.62 -44.91 -4.98
CA LEU A 35 -23.87 -43.97 -5.80
C LEU A 35 -22.72 -44.74 -6.44
N ASN A 36 -22.74 -44.83 -7.76
CA ASN A 36 -21.70 -45.49 -8.52
C ASN A 36 -20.33 -44.95 -8.06
N ARG A 37 -19.39 -45.84 -7.69
CA ARG A 37 -18.12 -45.53 -7.01
C ARG A 37 -17.35 -44.39 -7.69
N THR A 38 -17.50 -44.24 -9.00
CA THR A 38 -16.87 -43.17 -9.79
C THR A 38 -17.54 -41.80 -9.63
N LYS A 39 -18.87 -41.73 -9.50
CA LYS A 39 -19.58 -40.47 -9.17
C LYS A 39 -19.17 -39.97 -7.78
N LEU A 40 -19.03 -40.88 -6.82
CA LEU A 40 -18.55 -40.54 -5.48
C LEU A 40 -17.10 -40.03 -5.50
N LYS A 41 -16.22 -40.62 -6.33
CA LYS A 41 -14.85 -40.11 -6.55
C LYS A 41 -14.82 -38.70 -7.15
N LEU A 42 -15.67 -38.40 -8.13
CA LEU A 42 -15.76 -37.06 -8.73
C LEU A 42 -16.19 -36.00 -7.71
N MET A 43 -17.26 -36.27 -6.93
CA MET A 43 -17.71 -35.35 -5.88
C MET A 43 -16.64 -35.14 -4.80
N LEU A 44 -15.88 -36.18 -4.43
CA LEU A 44 -14.78 -36.04 -3.47
C LEU A 44 -13.64 -35.18 -4.01
N LEU A 45 -13.32 -35.26 -5.31
CA LEU A 45 -12.29 -34.41 -5.92
C LEU A 45 -12.73 -32.94 -5.94
N GLU A 46 -13.99 -32.66 -6.28
CA GLU A 46 -14.55 -31.30 -6.27
C GLU A 46 -14.56 -30.69 -4.86
N ARG A 47 -14.99 -31.46 -3.85
CA ARG A 47 -14.93 -31.01 -2.45
C ARG A 47 -13.50 -30.78 -1.97
N LYS A 48 -12.55 -31.63 -2.38
CA LYS A 48 -11.13 -31.44 -2.04
C LYS A 48 -10.57 -30.17 -2.66
N LEU A 49 -10.90 -29.88 -3.93
CA LEU A 49 -10.48 -28.66 -4.60
C LEU A 49 -11.06 -27.42 -3.90
N ALA A 50 -12.37 -27.39 -3.68
CA ALA A 50 -13.05 -26.27 -3.02
C ALA A 50 -12.50 -26.02 -1.60
N ARG A 51 -12.20 -27.08 -0.84
CA ARG A 51 -11.59 -26.94 0.49
C ARG A 51 -10.19 -26.32 0.39
N ARG A 52 -9.37 -26.76 -0.56
CA ARG A 52 -8.04 -26.17 -0.77
C ARG A 52 -8.13 -24.71 -1.21
N GLU A 53 -9.03 -24.38 -2.14
CA GLU A 53 -9.27 -23.01 -2.59
C GLU A 53 -9.66 -22.09 -1.43
N SER A 54 -10.57 -22.53 -0.55
CA SER A 54 -10.94 -21.76 0.65
C SER A 54 -9.76 -21.54 1.62
N GLN A 55 -8.86 -22.51 1.75
CA GLN A 55 -7.64 -22.38 2.56
C GLN A 55 -6.67 -21.37 1.96
N VAL A 56 -6.50 -21.39 0.63
CA VAL A 56 -5.65 -20.43 -0.08
C VAL A 56 -6.23 -19.02 0.04
N ALA A 57 -7.54 -18.83 -0.18
CA ALA A 57 -8.18 -17.54 -0.03
C ALA A 57 -7.98 -16.95 1.38
N ALA A 58 -8.18 -17.76 2.43
CA ALA A 58 -7.95 -17.34 3.81
C ALA A 58 -6.47 -17.05 4.12
N ALA A 59 -5.53 -17.70 3.43
CA ALA A 59 -4.10 -17.39 3.56
C ALA A 59 -3.75 -16.07 2.86
N VAL A 60 -4.30 -15.84 1.65
CA VAL A 60 -4.13 -14.57 0.92
C VAL A 60 -4.65 -13.41 1.75
N GLU A 61 -5.88 -13.50 2.30
CA GLU A 61 -6.45 -12.44 3.13
C GLU A 61 -5.59 -12.11 4.35
N ARG A 62 -5.06 -13.13 5.04
CA ARG A 62 -4.14 -12.94 6.17
C ARG A 62 -2.83 -12.28 5.75
N CYS A 63 -2.23 -12.73 4.65
CA CYS A 63 -1.02 -12.14 4.09
C CYS A 63 -1.24 -10.66 3.73
N LEU A 64 -2.34 -10.33 3.06
CA LEU A 64 -2.68 -8.96 2.69
C LEU A 64 -2.90 -8.06 3.91
N ALA A 65 -3.47 -8.60 4.99
CA ALA A 65 -3.63 -7.86 6.25
C ALA A 65 -2.28 -7.56 6.92
N GLU A 66 -1.39 -8.56 7.01
CA GLU A 66 -0.03 -8.40 7.56
C GLU A 66 0.80 -7.41 6.72
N LEU A 67 0.70 -7.49 5.38
CA LEU A 67 1.33 -6.54 4.46
C LEU A 67 0.92 -5.10 4.75
N ARG A 68 -0.40 -4.86 4.88
CA ARG A 68 -0.94 -3.55 5.18
C ARG A 68 -0.41 -3.04 6.52
N GLU A 69 -0.49 -3.85 7.57
CA GLU A 69 -0.01 -3.47 8.90
C GLU A 69 1.46 -3.05 8.88
N ARG A 70 2.30 -3.82 8.16
CA ARG A 70 3.74 -3.56 8.09
C ARG A 70 4.06 -2.27 7.35
N ILE A 71 3.41 -2.04 6.21
CA ILE A 71 3.60 -0.83 5.40
C ILE A 71 3.07 0.40 6.12
N ASP A 72 1.90 0.29 6.78
CA ASP A 72 1.33 1.39 7.57
C ASP A 72 2.23 1.76 8.75
N TRP A 73 2.78 0.75 9.45
CA TRP A 73 3.75 0.97 10.53
C TRP A 73 5.02 1.67 10.02
N PHE A 74 5.56 1.20 8.89
CA PHE A 74 6.71 1.83 8.25
C PHE A 74 6.43 3.29 7.89
N GLY A 75 5.32 3.57 7.20
CA GLY A 75 4.90 4.93 6.84
C GLY A 75 4.78 5.83 8.07
N CYS A 76 4.16 5.34 9.15
CA CYS A 76 4.06 6.08 10.41
C CYS A 76 5.42 6.39 11.03
N ARG A 77 6.34 5.42 11.05
CA ARG A 77 7.70 5.60 11.58
C ARG A 77 8.46 6.66 10.78
N ARG A 78 8.43 6.56 9.45
CA ARG A 78 9.15 7.49 8.55
C ARG A 78 8.62 8.92 8.65
N LYS A 79 7.30 9.11 8.75
CA LYS A 79 6.72 10.45 8.99
C LYS A 79 7.21 11.07 10.30
N ARG A 80 7.28 10.28 11.38
CA ARG A 80 7.78 10.77 12.67
C ARG A 80 9.26 11.14 12.59
N GLU A 81 10.06 10.32 11.94
CA GLU A 81 11.49 10.58 11.73
C GLU A 81 11.70 11.85 10.91
N ALA A 82 10.99 12.00 9.80
CA ALA A 82 11.04 13.19 8.96
C ALA A 82 10.66 14.45 9.74
N ARG A 83 9.58 14.40 10.53
CA ARG A 83 9.16 15.52 11.40
C ARG A 83 10.22 15.92 12.43
N ARG A 84 10.97 14.95 12.97
CA ARG A 84 12.07 15.20 13.91
C ARG A 84 13.27 15.85 13.24
N GLN A 85 13.57 15.46 12.00
CA GLN A 85 14.74 15.97 11.25
C GLN A 85 14.47 17.33 10.60
N LEU A 86 13.27 17.60 10.08
CA LEU A 86 12.91 18.87 9.41
C LEU A 86 13.39 20.18 10.08
N PRO A 87 13.25 20.38 11.41
CA PRO A 87 13.68 21.63 12.03
C PRO A 87 15.20 21.87 12.01
N SER A 88 16.02 20.81 12.06
CA SER A 88 17.49 20.94 11.92
C SER A 88 17.87 21.19 10.46
N LEU A 89 17.13 20.59 9.53
CA LEU A 89 17.34 20.76 8.10
C LEU A 89 17.03 22.16 7.61
N LEU A 90 16.02 22.83 8.16
CA LEU A 90 15.76 24.25 7.86
C LEU A 90 16.88 25.19 8.34
N LYS A 91 17.75 24.74 9.25
CA LYS A 91 18.89 25.51 9.76
C LYS A 91 20.22 25.17 9.09
N ALA A 92 20.30 24.03 8.38
CA ALA A 92 21.56 23.54 7.82
C ALA A 92 22.00 24.36 6.60
N ASN A 93 23.32 24.55 6.45
CA ASN A 93 23.92 25.18 5.27
C ASN A 93 24.19 24.17 4.13
N SER A 94 23.92 22.88 4.34
CA SER A 94 24.10 21.84 3.34
C SER A 94 23.09 21.93 2.21
N SER A 95 23.45 21.34 1.06
CA SER A 95 22.58 21.23 -0.12
C SER A 95 21.24 20.60 0.25
N CYS A 96 20.15 21.20 -0.25
CA CYS A 96 18.79 20.70 -0.03
C CYS A 96 18.63 19.26 -0.55
N GLU A 97 19.31 18.89 -1.63
CA GLU A 97 19.23 17.55 -2.22
C GLU A 97 19.88 16.49 -1.33
N ALA A 98 21.06 16.77 -0.76
CA ALA A 98 21.75 15.86 0.15
C ALA A 98 20.92 15.58 1.42
N ILE A 99 20.26 16.62 1.92
CA ILE A 99 19.34 16.55 3.06
C ILE A 99 18.10 15.70 2.74
N LEU A 100 17.53 15.88 1.55
CA LEU A 100 16.35 15.14 1.15
C LEU A 100 16.66 13.67 0.84
N ALA A 101 17.87 13.38 0.35
CA ALA A 101 18.36 12.01 0.21
C ALA A 101 18.43 11.27 1.55
N GLN A 102 18.84 11.97 2.63
CA GLN A 102 18.82 11.40 4.00
C GLN A 102 17.39 11.20 4.51
N LEU A 103 16.50 12.15 4.26
CA LEU A 103 15.08 12.05 4.66
C LEU A 103 14.34 10.94 3.92
N MET A 104 14.67 10.69 2.66
CA MET A 104 14.03 9.72 1.76
C MET A 104 14.99 8.59 1.41
N ASP A 105 15.71 8.09 2.42
CA ASP A 105 16.67 6.99 2.28
C ASP A 105 16.03 5.77 1.60
N GLN A 106 16.46 5.51 0.37
CA GLN A 106 15.99 4.40 -0.46
C GLN A 106 16.35 3.04 0.15
N GLN A 107 17.44 2.95 0.93
CA GLN A 107 17.84 1.70 1.55
C GLN A 107 16.78 1.19 2.53
N GLN A 108 16.04 2.08 3.19
CA GLN A 108 14.99 1.70 4.12
C GLN A 108 13.75 1.12 3.40
N PHE A 109 13.43 1.64 2.21
CA PHE A 109 12.37 1.07 1.37
C PHE A 109 12.79 -0.30 0.82
N LEU A 110 14.04 -0.46 0.40
CA LEU A 110 14.58 -1.75 -0.02
C LEU A 110 14.57 -2.77 1.13
N ALA A 111 14.92 -2.35 2.35
CA ALA A 111 14.86 -3.21 3.53
C ALA A 111 13.42 -3.68 3.84
N LEU A 112 12.44 -2.77 3.75
CA LEU A 112 11.01 -3.11 3.89
C LEU A 112 10.58 -4.11 2.81
N GLU A 113 11.00 -3.91 1.57
CA GLU A 113 10.68 -4.80 0.47
C GLU A 113 11.25 -6.21 0.69
N ILE A 114 12.49 -6.33 1.15
CA ILE A 114 13.13 -7.61 1.49
C ILE A 114 12.36 -8.30 2.62
N GLU A 115 12.03 -7.57 3.68
CA GLU A 115 11.28 -8.10 4.82
C GLU A 115 9.92 -8.65 4.39
N VAL A 116 9.18 -7.88 3.58
CA VAL A 116 7.89 -8.28 3.05
C VAL A 116 8.01 -9.52 2.16
N LYS A 117 9.01 -9.58 1.27
CA LYS A 117 9.25 -10.76 0.43
C LYS A 117 9.49 -12.01 1.28
N GLN A 118 10.28 -11.89 2.34
CA GLN A 118 10.53 -13.00 3.27
C GLN A 118 9.26 -13.46 3.97
N MET A 119 8.42 -12.52 4.41
CA MET A 119 7.13 -12.83 5.04
C MET A 119 6.19 -13.59 4.08
N ILE A 120 6.03 -13.10 2.84
CA ILE A 120 5.24 -13.78 1.80
C ILE A 120 5.80 -15.18 1.55
N GLN A 121 7.13 -15.31 1.45
CA GLN A 121 7.79 -16.58 1.21
C GLN A 121 7.50 -17.61 2.31
N GLN A 122 7.53 -17.18 3.58
CA GLN A 122 7.21 -18.05 4.71
C GLN A 122 5.78 -18.55 4.66
N GLN A 123 4.81 -17.67 4.31
CA GLN A 123 3.41 -18.07 4.16
C GLN A 123 3.22 -19.07 3.01
N LEU A 124 3.88 -18.85 1.86
CA LEU A 124 3.84 -19.76 0.71
C LEU A 124 4.44 -21.13 1.07
N ASN A 125 5.61 -21.15 1.72
CA ASN A 125 6.27 -22.38 2.15
C ASN A 125 5.38 -23.17 3.11
N HIS A 126 4.72 -22.50 4.06
CA HIS A 126 3.80 -23.17 4.98
C HIS A 126 2.58 -23.74 4.25
N LEU A 127 1.97 -22.98 3.33
CA LEU A 127 0.72 -23.39 2.69
C LEU A 127 0.92 -24.51 1.64
N TYR A 128 2.03 -24.46 0.90
CA TYR A 128 2.30 -25.36 -0.22
C TYR A 128 3.38 -26.41 0.04
N GLU A 129 4.08 -26.36 1.18
CA GLU A 129 5.20 -27.25 1.52
C GLU A 129 6.35 -27.19 0.50
N ILE A 130 6.51 -26.05 -0.19
CA ILE A 130 7.57 -25.80 -1.18
C ILE A 130 8.78 -25.17 -0.48
N LYS A 131 10.01 -25.57 -0.84
CA LYS A 131 11.25 -25.08 -0.20
C LYS A 131 11.66 -23.66 -0.64
N SER A 132 11.37 -23.28 -1.88
CA SER A 132 11.60 -21.92 -2.36
C SER A 132 10.73 -21.64 -3.58
N VAL A 133 10.01 -20.53 -3.53
CA VAL A 133 9.38 -19.91 -4.67
C VAL A 133 10.18 -18.65 -4.92
N ASN A 134 10.62 -18.41 -6.14
CA ASN A 134 11.30 -17.16 -6.43
C ASN A 134 10.23 -16.06 -6.51
N VAL A 135 10.00 -15.32 -5.43
CA VAL A 135 9.19 -14.09 -5.41
C VAL A 135 10.01 -12.97 -6.09
N ALA A 136 10.43 -13.22 -7.33
CA ALA A 136 11.32 -12.35 -8.09
C ALA A 136 10.58 -11.24 -8.86
N ALA A 137 9.26 -11.13 -8.67
CA ALA A 137 8.47 -10.12 -9.35
C ALA A 137 8.00 -9.06 -8.36
N VAL A 138 8.91 -8.29 -7.77
CA VAL A 138 8.60 -6.95 -7.26
C VAL A 138 9.66 -6.04 -7.89
N PRO A 139 9.28 -5.12 -8.79
CA PRO A 139 10.22 -4.23 -9.44
C PRO A 139 10.84 -3.32 -8.40
N ASP A 140 12.10 -2.97 -8.61
CA ASP A 140 12.79 -1.97 -7.81
C ASP A 140 11.90 -0.73 -7.68
N TYR A 141 11.64 -0.29 -6.45
CA TYR A 141 10.82 0.87 -6.19
C TYR A 141 11.38 2.10 -6.92
N PRO A 142 10.71 2.64 -7.96
CA PRO A 142 11.24 3.77 -8.70
C PRO A 142 11.10 5.02 -7.82
N ALA A 143 12.22 5.51 -7.31
CA ALA A 143 12.22 6.72 -6.51
C ALA A 143 11.58 7.89 -7.28
N ASP A 144 10.66 8.61 -6.64
CA ASP A 144 10.01 9.79 -7.21
C ASP A 144 10.99 10.98 -7.29
N LYS A 145 11.86 10.94 -8.30
CA LYS A 145 12.86 11.97 -8.56
C LYS A 145 12.22 13.35 -8.78
N ALA A 146 11.01 13.40 -9.35
CA ALA A 146 10.31 14.66 -9.60
C ALA A 146 9.76 15.26 -8.30
N GLY A 147 9.14 14.44 -7.45
CA GLY A 147 8.69 14.83 -6.12
C GLY A 147 9.85 15.33 -5.25
N LEU A 148 10.98 14.62 -5.26
CA LEU A 148 12.19 15.02 -4.52
C LEU A 148 12.73 16.39 -4.97
N ARG A 149 12.79 16.66 -6.28
CA ARG A 149 13.22 17.97 -6.80
C ARG A 149 12.26 19.09 -6.39
N ARG A 150 10.95 18.85 -6.44
CA ARG A 150 9.94 19.83 -6.00
C ARG A 150 10.08 20.13 -4.51
N LEU A 151 10.34 19.10 -3.70
CA LEU A 151 10.58 19.26 -2.27
C LEU A 151 11.90 20.02 -1.99
N ALA A 152 12.94 19.80 -2.80
CA ALA A 152 14.20 20.54 -2.71
C ALA A 152 13.99 22.03 -2.98
N GLY A 153 13.23 22.36 -4.03
CA GLY A 153 12.83 23.72 -4.35
C GLY A 153 12.06 24.37 -3.20
N ALA A 154 11.08 23.66 -2.64
CA ALA A 154 10.28 24.15 -1.50
C ALA A 154 11.12 24.41 -0.25
N LEU A 155 12.09 23.53 0.04
CA LEU A 155 13.01 23.69 1.17
C LEU A 155 13.92 24.91 0.97
N ALA A 156 14.46 25.09 -0.24
CA ALA A 156 15.29 26.24 -0.59
C ALA A 156 14.49 27.56 -0.49
N GLU A 157 13.26 27.57 -0.99
CA GLU A 157 12.35 28.71 -0.89
C GLU A 157 12.04 29.05 0.57
N SER A 158 11.68 28.05 1.39
CA SER A 158 11.43 28.23 2.82
C SER A 158 12.63 28.84 3.56
N ARG A 159 13.85 28.36 3.26
CA ARG A 159 15.08 28.93 3.82
C ARG A 159 15.27 30.40 3.43
N ARG A 160 15.07 30.73 2.15
CA ARG A 160 15.17 32.11 1.64
C ARG A 160 14.14 33.02 2.28
N THR A 161 12.88 32.59 2.38
CA THR A 161 11.80 33.39 2.98
C THR A 161 12.07 33.68 4.46
N VAL A 162 12.50 32.67 5.24
CA VAL A 162 12.89 32.89 6.64
C VAL A 162 14.10 33.82 6.77
N TRP A 163 15.09 33.69 5.87
CA TRP A 163 16.25 34.59 5.86
C TRP A 163 15.87 36.02 5.53
N LEU A 164 15.07 36.24 4.48
CA LEU A 164 14.56 37.56 4.07
C LEU A 164 13.76 38.20 5.21
N ALA A 165 12.81 37.49 5.82
CA ALA A 165 12.02 38.01 6.93
C ALA A 165 12.92 38.45 8.11
N ARG A 166 13.98 37.70 8.42
CA ARG A 166 14.95 38.10 9.46
C ARG A 166 15.76 39.33 9.07
N ALA A 167 16.19 39.42 7.82
CA ALA A 167 16.93 40.57 7.31
C ALA A 167 16.06 41.83 7.34
N THR A 168 14.81 41.75 6.87
CA THR A 168 13.84 42.84 6.90
C THR A 168 13.55 43.30 8.32
N LEU A 169 13.35 42.36 9.27
CA LEU A 169 13.13 42.71 10.68
C LEU A 169 14.31 43.50 11.26
N LYS A 170 15.55 43.04 11.04
CA LYS A 170 16.76 43.71 11.53
C LYS A 170 16.96 45.07 10.89
N LEU A 171 16.84 45.15 9.56
CA LEU A 171 17.04 46.38 8.81
C LEU A 171 15.98 47.42 9.16
N GLY A 172 14.70 47.03 9.19
CA GLY A 172 13.62 47.95 9.52
C GLY A 172 13.72 48.51 10.94
N ASN A 173 14.07 47.68 11.92
CA ASN A 173 14.29 48.16 13.29
C ASN A 173 15.47 49.12 13.38
N ALA A 174 16.58 48.83 12.68
CA ALA A 174 17.74 49.73 12.65
C ALA A 174 17.43 51.07 11.94
N VAL A 175 16.62 51.05 10.88
CA VAL A 175 16.17 52.26 10.18
C VAL A 175 15.23 53.07 11.08
N TRP A 176 14.31 52.42 11.79
CA TRP A 176 13.43 53.07 12.76
C TRP A 176 14.22 53.74 13.88
N GLU A 177 15.13 53.02 14.51
CA GLU A 177 15.98 53.53 15.59
C GLU A 177 16.81 54.74 15.12
N LYS A 178 17.43 54.65 13.93
CA LYS A 178 18.13 55.79 13.33
C LYS A 178 17.19 56.95 13.03
N GLY A 179 16.01 56.71 12.48
CA GLY A 179 15.02 57.75 12.20
C GLY A 179 14.60 58.49 13.48
N MET A 180 14.35 57.75 14.56
CA MET A 180 14.01 58.31 15.86
C MET A 180 15.15 59.16 16.44
N ALA A 181 16.41 58.76 16.27
CA ALA A 181 17.56 59.55 16.72
C ALA A 181 17.68 60.92 16.01
N HIS A 182 17.13 61.07 14.79
CA HIS A 182 17.20 62.32 13.99
C HIS A 182 15.91 63.13 14.02
N SER A 183 14.87 62.66 14.70
CA SER A 183 13.52 63.25 14.68
C SER A 183 13.33 64.46 15.62
N GLY A 184 14.37 64.84 16.37
CA GLY A 184 14.35 66.03 17.25
C GLY A 184 13.56 65.86 18.55
N PHE A 185 13.09 64.64 18.88
CA PHE A 185 12.45 64.40 20.17
C PHE A 185 13.43 64.59 21.34
N PRO A 186 12.94 65.01 22.52
CA PRO A 186 13.72 64.96 23.75
C PRO A 186 14.26 63.55 23.99
N LYS A 187 15.54 63.42 24.37
CA LYS A 187 16.24 62.14 24.63
C LYS A 187 15.38 61.06 25.29
N PRO A 188 14.72 61.31 26.45
CA PRO A 188 13.94 60.27 27.11
C PRO A 188 12.75 59.77 26.28
N VAL A 189 12.15 60.61 25.44
CA VAL A 189 11.06 60.23 24.53
C VAL A 189 11.60 59.49 23.30
N GLY A 190 12.71 59.97 22.73
CA GLY A 190 13.42 59.32 21.63
C GLY A 190 13.87 57.90 22.00
N ASP A 191 14.43 57.72 23.20
CA ASP A 191 14.86 56.41 23.72
C ASP A 191 13.69 55.44 23.91
N LEU A 192 12.51 55.95 24.30
CA LEU A 192 11.31 55.14 24.54
C LEU A 192 10.68 54.69 23.22
N LEU A 193 10.62 55.58 22.23
CA LEU A 193 10.11 55.30 20.88
C LEU A 193 11.09 54.45 20.05
N GLY A 194 12.40 54.62 20.23
CA GLY A 194 13.44 53.79 19.61
C GLY A 194 13.40 52.32 20.06
N LYS A 195 12.89 52.05 21.28
CA LYS A 195 12.67 50.70 21.79
C LYS A 195 11.46 49.99 21.18
N ILE A 196 10.60 50.71 20.46
CA ILE A 196 9.45 50.10 19.78
C ILE A 196 9.98 49.35 18.55
N ASN A 197 9.81 48.03 18.56
CA ASN A 197 10.11 47.17 17.41
C ASN A 197 9.01 47.29 16.35
N LEU A 198 8.88 48.46 15.73
CA LEU A 198 7.78 48.79 14.82
C LEU A 198 7.71 47.84 13.61
N THR A 199 8.87 47.41 13.11
CA THR A 199 8.95 46.40 12.04
C THR A 199 8.45 45.03 12.48
N ALA A 200 8.65 44.65 13.76
CA ALA A 200 8.11 43.40 14.28
C ALA A 200 6.59 43.43 14.34
N ILE A 201 6.01 44.57 14.72
CA ILE A 201 4.56 44.79 14.73
C ILE A 201 4.01 44.67 13.30
N PHE A 202 4.62 45.39 12.34
CA PHE A 202 4.21 45.34 10.94
C PHE A 202 4.33 43.93 10.34
N LEU A 203 5.44 43.24 10.58
CA LEU A 203 5.63 41.87 10.11
C LEU A 203 4.67 40.88 10.77
N LYS A 204 4.23 41.13 12.01
CA LYS A 204 3.22 40.30 12.68
C LYS A 204 1.85 40.48 12.03
N GLU A 205 1.44 41.71 11.69
CA GLU A 205 0.17 41.97 10.99
C GLU A 205 0.12 41.33 9.59
N LEU A 206 1.27 41.18 8.94
CA LEU A 206 1.38 40.51 7.64
C LEU A 206 1.60 38.99 7.74
N ASP A 207 1.54 38.39 8.94
CA ASP A 207 1.89 36.99 9.20
C ASP A 207 3.30 36.58 8.70
N CYS A 208 4.20 37.56 8.62
CA CYS A 208 5.56 37.43 8.11
C CYS A 208 6.61 37.44 9.22
N LEU A 209 6.21 37.42 10.50
CA LEU A 209 7.16 37.39 11.60
C LEU A 209 8.07 36.16 11.46
N PRO A 210 9.41 36.29 11.53
CA PRO A 210 10.32 35.20 11.16
C PRO A 210 10.11 33.89 11.93
N GLN A 211 9.70 33.98 13.20
CA GLN A 211 9.39 32.81 14.02
C GLN A 211 8.12 32.10 13.56
N GLN A 212 7.04 32.85 13.33
CA GLN A 212 5.77 32.31 12.81
C GLN A 212 5.94 31.73 11.41
N ARG A 213 6.67 32.43 10.54
CA ARG A 213 6.96 31.97 9.19
C ARG A 213 7.74 30.66 9.20
N ARG A 214 8.78 30.57 10.04
CA ARG A 214 9.56 29.33 10.20
C ARG A 214 8.70 28.15 10.65
N LEU A 215 7.80 28.35 11.61
CA LEU A 215 6.90 27.29 12.08
C LEU A 215 5.92 26.86 10.98
N THR A 216 5.39 27.82 10.23
CA THR A 216 4.47 27.57 9.12
C THR A 216 5.14 26.80 7.99
N ASP A 217 6.31 27.25 7.54
CA ASP A 217 7.08 26.58 6.49
C ASP A 217 7.49 25.17 6.94
N GLN A 218 7.87 24.99 8.22
CA GLN A 218 8.18 23.67 8.77
C GLN A 218 6.97 22.73 8.73
N ARG A 219 5.76 23.20 9.07
CA ARG A 219 4.53 22.41 8.98
C ARG A 219 4.20 22.05 7.53
N GLN A 220 4.25 23.02 6.63
CA GLN A 220 4.00 22.78 5.21
C GLN A 220 4.98 21.77 4.59
N LEU A 221 6.27 21.86 4.93
CA LEU A 221 7.26 20.88 4.50
C LEU A 221 7.00 19.51 5.12
N ALA A 222 6.63 19.44 6.40
CA ALA A 222 6.26 18.19 7.04
C ALA A 222 5.06 17.52 6.37
N ASP A 223 4.05 18.29 5.99
CA ASP A 223 2.86 17.78 5.32
C ASP A 223 3.17 17.32 3.89
N ARG A 224 4.03 18.04 3.16
CA ARG A 224 4.52 17.61 1.84
C ARG A 224 5.31 16.30 1.92
N VAL A 225 6.23 16.18 2.87
CA VAL A 225 6.99 14.94 3.10
C VAL A 225 6.07 13.79 3.49
N ALA A 226 5.11 14.05 4.38
CA ALA A 226 4.14 13.04 4.78
C ALA A 226 3.30 12.55 3.59
N GLY A 227 2.85 13.47 2.73
CA GLY A 227 2.12 13.12 1.51
C GLY A 227 2.94 12.29 0.52
N MET A 228 4.24 12.58 0.38
CA MET A 228 5.15 11.75 -0.42
C MET A 228 5.27 10.33 0.16
N ILE A 229 5.54 10.22 1.47
CA ILE A 229 5.63 8.92 2.16
C ILE A 229 4.32 8.13 2.01
N ASP A 230 3.18 8.79 2.14
CA ASP A 230 1.86 8.16 1.97
C ASP A 230 1.62 7.64 0.57
N ASN A 231 1.95 8.43 -0.44
CA ASN A 231 1.87 8.01 -1.84
C ASN A 231 2.79 6.81 -2.11
N ASP A 232 4.02 6.86 -1.60
CA ASP A 232 5.01 5.80 -1.76
C ASP A 232 4.56 4.49 -1.10
N CYS A 233 4.08 4.58 0.15
CA CYS A 233 3.53 3.43 0.88
C CYS A 233 2.28 2.85 0.20
N SER A 234 1.39 3.71 -0.30
CA SER A 234 0.16 3.28 -0.99
C SER A 234 0.46 2.54 -2.29
N ARG A 235 1.43 3.03 -3.08
CA ARG A 235 1.89 2.36 -4.30
C ARG A 235 2.50 1.01 -3.99
N LEU A 236 3.43 0.98 -3.03
CA LEU A 236 4.09 -0.25 -2.59
C LEU A 236 3.06 -1.29 -2.11
N LEU A 237 2.08 -0.88 -1.30
CA LEU A 237 1.02 -1.75 -0.81
C LEU A 237 0.17 -2.31 -1.95
N ALA A 238 -0.26 -1.47 -2.90
CA ALA A 238 -1.09 -1.91 -4.02
C ALA A 238 -0.36 -2.93 -4.90
N ASP A 239 0.89 -2.63 -5.26
CA ASP A 239 1.71 -3.50 -6.11
C ASP A 239 2.00 -4.84 -5.43
N LEU A 240 2.44 -4.81 -4.16
CA LEU A 240 2.74 -6.03 -3.40
C LEU A 240 1.50 -6.86 -3.16
N SER A 241 0.35 -6.24 -2.87
CA SER A 241 -0.92 -6.96 -2.65
C SER A 241 -1.34 -7.73 -3.89
N MET A 242 -1.33 -7.06 -5.05
CA MET A 242 -1.71 -7.65 -6.33
C MET A 242 -0.77 -8.80 -6.72
N ARG A 243 0.55 -8.59 -6.63
CA ARG A 243 1.56 -9.60 -6.97
C ARG A 243 1.51 -10.80 -6.03
N SER A 244 1.34 -10.56 -4.73
CA SER A 244 1.22 -11.62 -3.74
C SER A 244 0.01 -12.50 -4.05
N ALA A 245 -1.17 -11.92 -4.23
CA ALA A 245 -2.36 -12.68 -4.57
C ALA A 245 -2.17 -13.50 -5.86
N GLN A 246 -1.56 -12.91 -6.89
CA GLN A 246 -1.25 -13.60 -8.14
C GLN A 246 -0.35 -14.83 -7.92
N ILE A 247 0.72 -14.70 -7.14
CA ILE A 247 1.64 -15.82 -6.85
C ILE A 247 0.93 -16.93 -6.08
N PHE A 248 0.13 -16.57 -5.06
CA PHE A 248 -0.65 -17.55 -4.31
C PHE A 248 -1.58 -18.35 -5.23
N TYR A 249 -2.32 -17.70 -6.13
CA TYR A 249 -3.24 -18.40 -7.02
C TYR A 249 -2.54 -19.17 -8.15
N GLN A 250 -1.42 -18.68 -8.67
CA GLN A 250 -0.61 -19.43 -9.63
C GLN A 250 -0.10 -20.75 -9.03
N LEU A 251 0.41 -20.70 -7.79
CA LEU A 251 0.84 -21.91 -7.08
C LEU A 251 -0.33 -22.83 -6.75
N PHE A 252 -1.49 -22.28 -6.40
CA PHE A 252 -2.70 -23.09 -6.22
C PHE A 252 -3.04 -23.88 -7.48
N ASP A 253 -2.99 -23.23 -8.65
CA ASP A 253 -3.27 -23.86 -9.92
C ASP A 253 -2.26 -24.96 -10.25
N ASP A 254 -0.97 -24.71 -10.00
CA ASP A 254 0.11 -25.65 -10.28
C ASP A 254 0.11 -26.86 -9.35
N VAL A 255 -0.03 -26.63 -8.04
CA VAL A 255 0.14 -27.66 -7.00
C VAL A 255 -1.14 -28.45 -6.77
N PHE A 256 -2.30 -27.79 -6.79
CA PHE A 256 -3.57 -28.40 -6.42
C PHE A 256 -4.55 -28.54 -7.58
N ALA A 257 -4.84 -27.45 -8.30
CA ALA A 257 -5.93 -27.44 -9.26
C ALA A 257 -5.66 -28.31 -10.49
N ARG A 258 -4.52 -28.12 -11.18
CA ARG A 258 -4.18 -28.90 -12.39
C ARG A 258 -4.14 -30.41 -12.14
N PRO A 259 -3.47 -30.94 -11.10
CA PRO A 259 -3.47 -32.38 -10.85
C PRO A 259 -4.86 -32.95 -10.58
N ILE A 260 -5.71 -32.21 -9.85
CA ILE A 260 -7.08 -32.64 -9.55
C ILE A 260 -7.94 -32.62 -10.82
N LEU A 261 -7.82 -31.57 -11.65
CA LEU A 261 -8.54 -31.44 -12.91
C LEU A 261 -8.12 -32.51 -13.92
N GLN A 262 -6.83 -32.82 -14.05
CA GLN A 262 -6.34 -33.93 -14.88
C GLN A 262 -6.89 -35.27 -14.41
N ARG A 263 -6.91 -35.52 -13.09
CA ARG A 263 -7.48 -36.74 -12.52
C ARG A 263 -9.00 -36.83 -12.76
N ARG A 264 -9.70 -35.69 -12.71
CA ARG A 264 -11.13 -35.59 -13.03
C ARG A 264 -11.38 -35.91 -14.50
N ALA A 265 -10.61 -35.34 -15.42
CA ALA A 265 -10.70 -35.61 -16.85
C ALA A 265 -10.54 -37.10 -17.18
N ARG A 266 -9.48 -37.74 -16.66
CA ARG A 266 -9.24 -39.19 -16.81
C ARG A 266 -10.38 -40.06 -16.25
N LEU A 267 -11.03 -39.63 -15.17
CA LEU A 267 -12.18 -40.35 -14.60
C LEU A 267 -13.44 -40.18 -15.46
N LEU A 268 -13.62 -39.03 -16.09
CA LEU A 268 -14.73 -38.78 -17.02
C LEU A 268 -14.54 -39.56 -18.33
N GLU A 269 -13.33 -39.61 -18.88
CA GLU A 269 -12.98 -40.42 -20.06
C GLU A 269 -13.29 -41.91 -19.81
N ARG A 270 -12.88 -42.45 -18.65
CA ARG A 270 -13.21 -43.85 -18.27
C ARG A 270 -14.71 -44.10 -18.14
N LEU A 271 -15.47 -43.11 -17.68
CA LEU A 271 -16.93 -43.20 -17.60
C LEU A 271 -17.61 -43.16 -18.96
N GLN A 272 -17.05 -42.42 -19.92
CA GLN A 272 -17.54 -42.37 -21.30
C GLN A 272 -17.19 -43.66 -22.05
N ALA A 273 -15.96 -44.17 -21.90
CA ALA A 273 -15.53 -45.44 -22.49
C ALA A 273 -16.37 -46.63 -22.01
N ASN A 274 -16.71 -46.68 -20.72
CA ASN A 274 -17.57 -47.73 -20.14
C ASN A 274 -19.07 -47.55 -20.47
N LYS A 275 -19.46 -46.48 -21.16
CA LYS A 275 -20.83 -46.22 -21.62
C LYS A 275 -21.00 -46.46 -23.12
N LEU A 276 -19.97 -46.91 -23.85
CA LEU A 276 -20.13 -47.33 -25.24
C LEU A 276 -20.93 -48.65 -25.30
N PRO A 277 -21.92 -48.77 -26.20
CA PRO A 277 -22.89 -49.86 -26.19
C PRO A 277 -22.27 -51.16 -26.68
N TYR A 278 -22.70 -52.27 -26.07
CA TYR A 278 -22.52 -53.63 -26.62
C TYR A 278 -22.90 -53.64 -28.10
N PRO A 279 -22.14 -54.35 -28.98
CA PRO A 279 -22.65 -54.64 -30.31
C PRO A 279 -23.91 -55.48 -30.16
N SER A 280 -25.00 -55.01 -30.78
CA SER A 280 -26.26 -55.73 -30.88
C SER A 280 -26.01 -57.15 -31.38
N PRO A 281 -26.64 -58.18 -30.80
CA PRO A 281 -26.57 -59.53 -31.36
C PRO A 281 -27.22 -59.49 -32.74
N SER A 282 -26.41 -59.71 -33.78
CA SER A 282 -26.90 -59.94 -35.12
C SER A 282 -27.74 -61.22 -35.10
N CYS A 283 -29.06 -61.06 -35.13
CA CYS A 283 -29.98 -62.09 -35.58
C CYS A 283 -29.73 -62.37 -37.07
N THR A 284 -28.85 -63.31 -37.39
CA THR A 284 -28.92 -64.02 -38.68
C THR A 284 -29.99 -65.09 -38.56
N LYS A 285 -31.17 -64.78 -39.10
CA LYS A 285 -32.20 -65.78 -39.40
C LYS A 285 -31.61 -66.82 -40.35
N GLN A 286 -31.63 -68.08 -39.95
CA GLN A 286 -31.71 -69.20 -40.90
C GLN A 286 -33.09 -69.15 -41.58
N ALA A 287 -33.11 -69.09 -42.90
CA ALA A 287 -34.19 -69.59 -43.75
C ALA A 287 -33.71 -69.55 -45.21
N GLY A 288 -33.63 -70.72 -45.85
CA GLY A 288 -33.22 -70.92 -47.23
C GLY A 288 -32.47 -72.23 -47.36
#